data_AF-A0A9D9TCC0-F1
#
_entry.id   AF-A0A9D9TCC0-F1
#
_cell.length_a   1.000
_cell.length_b   1.000
_cell.length_c   1.000
_cell.angle_alpha   90.00
_cell.angle_beta   90.00
_cell.angle_gamma   90.00
#
_symmetry.space_group_name_H-M   'P 1'
#
loop_
_entity.id
_entity.type
_entity.pdbx_description
1 polymer ?
#
loop_
_entity_poly.entity_id
_entity_poly.type
_entity_poly.pdbx_seq_one_letter_code
_entity_poly.pdbx_strand_id
1 'polypeptide(L)'
;MKQLKFKFLSFSCGVLAATVLACVGFASGAETANAADTKAAQAWRKIVDDGCNSYALSLGQYTECIEQRARELPPLDPAKREHFGELYDPARYLQCKKDGYRNDMGCDRYALRRIEQPEYWPYPDVPPMKWPEPPTPSVYEQLKKKHLVVTAKDYFEALCKAEAGEFVFKAVENVDGIYEIRPSRRSTDREFQDRYVLEDPWNAASSGWRIFQTGWKYWDSFGGQFVQPNHGKFDFSETPMTTGEKFPSRIVHVYRNTDSVSGRTITSVLNGKFVQVPYVVAWKEVGNVSANFGFTWRGIQRPHDREMNIAGSELAIVALASNEIIALRRDFVQTGKSRNTPAGVNWETAAPCGWPNIVLPSAFIHKVLKPHAR
;
A
#
# COMPACT_ATOMS: atom_id res chain seq x y z
N MET A 1 -46.35 -8.20 22.63
CA MET A 1 -46.45 -7.75 21.22
C MET A 1 -47.43 -6.59 21.15
N LYS A 2 -46.94 -5.34 21.21
CA LYS A 2 -47.76 -4.13 21.05
C LYS A 2 -47.41 -3.51 19.70
N GLN A 3 -48.38 -3.48 18.79
CA GLN A 3 -48.22 -2.88 17.46
C GLN A 3 -48.33 -1.36 17.54
N LEU A 4 -47.30 -0.66 17.06
CA LEU A 4 -47.33 0.77 16.79
C LEU A 4 -47.96 1.01 15.41
N LYS A 5 -49.07 1.75 15.37
CA LYS A 5 -49.69 2.25 14.13
C LYS A 5 -48.96 3.53 13.70
N PHE A 6 -48.28 3.50 12.56
CA PHE A 6 -47.81 4.70 11.85
C PHE A 6 -48.90 5.18 10.88
N LYS A 7 -49.36 6.43 11.06
CA LYS A 7 -50.21 7.14 10.10
C LYS A 7 -49.32 7.76 9.03
N PHE A 8 -49.49 7.33 7.77
CA PHE A 8 -48.97 8.04 6.60
C PHE A 8 -49.93 9.20 6.26
N LEU A 9 -49.38 10.42 6.22
CA LEU A 9 -50.03 11.58 5.61
C LEU A 9 -49.63 11.62 4.14
N SER A 10 -50.59 11.39 3.24
CA SER A 10 -50.45 11.58 1.81
C SER A 10 -50.50 13.06 1.47
N PHE A 11 -49.41 13.61 0.91
CA PHE A 11 -49.45 14.89 0.21
C PHE A 11 -49.79 14.64 -1.26
N SER A 12 -50.99 15.05 -1.65
CA SER A 12 -51.43 15.19 -3.03
C SER A 12 -50.80 16.42 -3.65
N CYS A 13 -49.87 16.23 -4.61
CA CYS A 13 -49.37 17.33 -5.43
C CYS A 13 -50.29 17.46 -6.66
N GLY A 14 -51.05 18.56 -6.69
CA GLY A 14 -51.93 18.91 -7.79
C GLY A 14 -51.15 19.28 -9.05
N VAL A 15 -51.65 18.79 -10.18
CA VAL A 15 -51.25 19.15 -11.54
C VAL A 15 -51.72 20.57 -11.82
N LEU A 16 -50.78 21.46 -12.16
CA LEU A 16 -51.08 22.76 -12.76
C LEU A 16 -50.19 22.93 -13.98
N ALA A 17 -50.82 22.79 -15.15
CA ALA A 17 -50.24 23.10 -16.44
C ALA A 17 -50.08 24.63 -16.56
N ALA A 18 -48.85 25.09 -16.82
CA ALA A 18 -48.59 26.46 -17.22
C ALA A 18 -47.41 26.50 -18.22
N THR A 19 -47.79 26.81 -19.45
CA THR A 19 -47.11 27.73 -20.37
C THR A 19 -45.60 27.57 -20.58
N VAL A 20 -45.26 27.00 -21.73
CA VAL A 20 -43.96 27.09 -22.38
C VAL A 20 -43.65 28.56 -22.71
N LEU A 21 -42.78 29.18 -21.91
CA LEU A 21 -42.06 30.39 -22.32
C LEU A 21 -40.64 29.98 -22.70
N ALA A 22 -40.32 30.10 -23.98
CA ALA A 22 -38.98 29.88 -24.51
C ALA A 22 -38.06 31.02 -24.04
N CYS A 23 -37.39 30.84 -22.90
CA CYS A 23 -36.19 31.58 -22.57
C CYS A 23 -35.01 30.89 -23.28
N VAL A 24 -34.60 31.42 -24.43
CA VAL A 24 -33.28 31.15 -25.01
C VAL A 24 -32.26 31.86 -24.12
N GLY A 25 -31.80 31.14 -23.09
CA GLY A 25 -30.77 31.61 -22.17
C GLY A 25 -29.38 31.46 -22.78
N PHE A 26 -28.64 32.57 -22.81
CA PHE A 26 -27.18 32.56 -22.87
C PHE A 26 -26.63 31.91 -21.59
N ALA A 27 -26.53 30.58 -21.58
CA ALA A 27 -25.93 29.80 -20.50
C ALA A 27 -24.81 28.93 -21.09
N SER A 28 -23.72 29.56 -21.51
CA SER A 28 -22.52 28.83 -21.98
C SER A 28 -21.20 29.37 -21.41
N GLY A 29 -21.23 30.36 -20.51
CA GLY A 29 -20.03 30.96 -19.91
C GLY A 29 -19.72 30.58 -18.47
N ALA A 30 -20.69 30.11 -17.68
CA ALA A 30 -20.49 29.87 -16.25
C ALA A 30 -19.97 28.46 -15.92
N GLU A 31 -20.29 27.45 -16.73
CA GLU A 31 -19.84 26.07 -16.49
C GLU A 31 -18.34 25.87 -16.80
N THR A 32 -17.77 26.64 -17.72
CA THR A 32 -16.35 26.52 -18.11
C THR A 32 -15.40 27.16 -17.11
N ALA A 33 -15.82 28.25 -16.44
CA ALA A 33 -15.04 28.88 -15.37
C ALA A 33 -14.86 27.93 -14.17
N ASN A 34 -15.96 27.29 -13.72
CA ASN A 34 -15.92 26.35 -12.60
C ASN A 34 -15.01 25.12 -12.85
N ALA A 35 -14.96 24.61 -14.09
CA ALA A 35 -14.12 23.48 -14.44
C ALA A 35 -12.62 23.83 -14.48
N ALA A 36 -12.27 25.02 -14.98
CA ALA A 36 -10.90 25.51 -15.01
C ALA A 36 -10.36 25.77 -13.59
N ASP A 37 -11.16 26.38 -12.72
CA ASP A 37 -10.82 26.63 -11.33
C ASP A 37 -10.60 25.32 -10.56
N THR A 38 -11.42 24.30 -10.82
CA THR A 38 -11.27 22.97 -10.24
C THR A 38 -9.95 22.32 -10.67
N LYS A 39 -9.58 22.41 -11.96
CA LYS A 39 -8.34 21.83 -12.47
C LYS A 39 -7.10 22.53 -11.91
N ALA A 40 -7.14 23.85 -11.77
CA ALA A 40 -6.06 24.63 -11.16
C ALA A 40 -5.90 24.29 -9.67
N ALA A 41 -7.02 24.19 -8.93
CA ALA A 41 -7.02 23.78 -7.53
C ALA A 41 -6.47 22.35 -7.34
N GLN A 42 -6.85 21.40 -8.20
CA GLN A 42 -6.31 20.03 -8.18
C GLN A 42 -4.82 20.01 -8.50
N ALA A 43 -4.35 20.79 -9.47
CA ALA A 43 -2.94 20.91 -9.80
C ALA A 43 -2.15 21.48 -8.62
N TRP A 44 -2.66 22.52 -7.96
CA TRP A 44 -2.07 23.09 -6.76
C TRP A 44 -2.03 22.10 -5.60
N ARG A 45 -3.15 21.41 -5.35
CA ARG A 45 -3.25 20.35 -4.34
C ARG A 45 -2.17 19.28 -4.54
N LYS A 46 -1.99 18.82 -5.78
CA LYS A 46 -0.95 17.86 -6.13
C LYS A 46 0.45 18.39 -5.79
N ILE A 47 0.75 19.65 -6.06
CA ILE A 47 2.05 20.26 -5.71
C ILE A 47 2.27 20.29 -4.20
N VAL A 48 1.23 20.63 -3.43
CA VAL A 48 1.26 20.60 -1.96
C VAL A 48 1.48 19.18 -1.47
N ASP A 49 0.77 18.18 -2.00
CA ASP A 49 0.89 16.77 -1.61
C ASP A 49 2.27 16.18 -1.99
N ASP A 50 2.85 16.61 -3.11
CA ASP A 50 4.20 16.26 -3.58
C ASP A 50 5.34 16.96 -2.80
N GLY A 51 5.01 17.75 -1.77
CA GLY A 51 6.00 18.33 -0.87
C GLY A 51 6.59 19.66 -1.32
N CYS A 52 5.94 20.36 -2.25
CA CYS A 52 6.36 21.68 -2.74
C CYS A 52 7.76 21.72 -3.40
N ASN A 53 8.30 20.57 -3.82
CA ASN A 53 9.66 20.44 -4.39
C ASN A 53 9.73 20.80 -5.89
N SER A 54 8.82 21.65 -6.39
CA SER A 54 8.76 22.01 -7.82
C SER A 54 9.58 23.27 -8.11
N TYR A 55 10.54 23.15 -9.03
CA TYR A 55 11.32 24.28 -9.54
C TYR A 55 10.49 25.29 -10.35
N ALA A 56 9.28 24.91 -10.78
CA ALA A 56 8.41 25.79 -11.54
C ALA A 56 7.72 26.87 -10.68
N LEU A 57 7.77 26.74 -9.35
CA LEU A 57 7.17 27.73 -8.44
C LEU A 57 8.01 29.00 -8.37
N SER A 58 7.36 30.15 -8.42
CA SER A 58 7.98 31.41 -7.99
C SER A 58 8.34 31.35 -6.50
N LEU A 59 9.14 32.29 -5.99
CA LEU A 59 9.48 32.31 -4.56
C LEU A 59 8.24 32.47 -3.69
N GLY A 60 7.32 33.37 -4.07
CA GLY A 60 6.06 33.57 -3.36
C GLY A 60 5.19 32.31 -3.35
N GLN A 61 5.05 31.64 -4.50
CA GLN A 61 4.29 30.39 -4.60
C GLN A 61 4.93 29.26 -3.78
N TYR A 62 6.26 29.17 -3.75
CA TYR A 62 6.95 28.20 -2.91
C TYR A 62 6.64 28.44 -1.42
N THR A 63 6.76 29.69 -0.95
CA THR A 63 6.45 30.07 0.43
C THR A 63 5.00 29.75 0.79
N GLU A 64 4.05 30.11 -0.08
CA GLU A 64 2.63 29.81 0.11
C GLU A 64 2.39 28.30 0.19
N CYS A 65 3.02 27.52 -0.69
CA CYS A 65 2.91 26.06 -0.71
C CYS A 65 3.41 25.43 0.61
N ILE A 66 4.61 25.79 1.09
CA ILE A 66 5.15 25.20 2.32
C ILE A 66 4.37 25.61 3.56
N GLU A 67 3.85 26.83 3.59
CA GLU A 67 2.97 27.31 4.67
C GLU A 67 1.63 26.59 4.66
N GLN A 68 1.03 26.39 3.49
CA GLN A 68 -0.20 25.61 3.35
C GLN A 68 0.04 24.17 3.79
N ARG A 69 1.10 23.51 3.29
CA ARG A 69 1.43 22.13 3.69
C ARG A 69 1.60 22.02 5.20
N ALA A 70 2.35 22.93 5.82
CA ALA A 70 2.56 22.93 7.27
C ALA A 70 1.26 23.10 8.06
N ARG A 71 0.32 23.95 7.59
CA ARG A 71 -1.01 24.12 8.20
C ARG A 71 -1.90 22.88 8.06
N GLU A 72 -1.76 22.14 6.97
CA GLU A 72 -2.55 20.93 6.69
C GLU A 72 -2.00 19.67 7.37
N LEU A 73 -0.78 19.72 7.90
CA LEU A 73 -0.22 18.63 8.68
C LEU A 73 -1.03 18.46 9.99
N PRO A 74 -1.54 17.25 10.28
CA PRO A 74 -2.29 17.03 11.50
C PRO A 74 -1.42 17.26 12.74
N PRO A 75 -2.00 17.69 13.88
CA PRO A 75 -1.25 17.73 15.13
C PRO A 75 -0.78 16.32 15.51
N LEU A 76 0.38 16.24 16.18
CA LEU A 76 0.88 14.97 16.73
C LEU A 76 -0.15 14.40 17.71
N ASP A 77 -0.65 13.19 17.43
CA ASP A 77 -1.51 12.44 18.34
C ASP A 77 -0.67 11.47 19.18
N PRO A 78 -0.50 11.70 20.49
CA PRO A 78 0.29 10.82 21.36
C PRO A 78 -0.28 9.40 21.43
N ALA A 79 -1.59 9.21 21.26
CA ALA A 79 -2.23 7.89 21.27
C ALA A 79 -1.93 7.11 19.99
N LYS A 80 -1.47 7.79 18.94
CA LYS A 80 -1.08 7.21 17.65
C LYS A 80 0.35 7.58 17.29
N ARG A 81 1.26 7.61 18.29
CA ARG A 81 2.63 8.10 18.11
C ARG A 81 3.34 7.45 16.91
N GLU A 82 3.10 6.19 16.65
CA GLU A 82 3.69 5.42 15.55
C GLU A 82 3.12 5.73 14.15
N HIS A 83 2.02 6.48 14.07
CA HIS A 83 1.53 7.07 12.82
C HIS A 83 2.33 8.28 12.38
N PHE A 84 3.22 8.80 13.23
CA PHE A 84 4.02 9.97 12.96
C PHE A 84 5.51 9.61 12.99
N GLY A 85 6.31 10.29 12.17
CA GLY A 85 7.75 10.12 12.16
C GLY A 85 8.39 10.40 13.52
N GLU A 86 9.58 9.84 13.74
CA GLU A 86 10.32 10.02 14.99
C GLU A 86 10.59 11.51 15.27
N LEU A 87 10.81 12.29 14.21
CA LEU A 87 11.06 13.73 14.28
C LEU A 87 9.84 14.58 13.88
N TYR A 88 8.63 14.05 13.88
CA TYR A 88 7.46 14.78 13.41
C TYR A 88 7.24 16.10 14.17
N ASP A 89 7.22 17.22 13.46
CA ASP A 89 7.01 18.58 13.98
C ASP A 89 6.67 19.53 12.80
N PRO A 90 5.39 19.87 12.60
CA PRO A 90 4.95 20.75 11.52
C PRO A 90 5.57 22.16 11.55
N ALA A 91 5.84 22.70 12.75
CA ALA A 91 6.44 24.03 12.90
C ALA A 91 7.92 24.00 12.48
N ARG A 92 8.64 22.97 12.91
CA ARG A 92 10.04 22.75 12.50
C ARG A 92 10.17 22.40 11.03
N TYR A 93 9.20 21.67 10.45
CA TYR A 93 9.11 21.47 9.01
C TYR A 93 9.08 22.81 8.26
N LEU A 94 8.18 23.70 8.66
CA LEU A 94 8.02 25.01 8.02
C LEU A 94 9.29 25.85 8.14
N GLN A 95 9.85 25.94 9.35
CA GLN A 95 11.08 26.69 9.60
C GLN A 95 12.24 26.14 8.77
N CYS A 96 12.42 24.82 8.75
CA CYS A 96 13.45 24.14 7.95
C CYS A 96 13.33 24.47 6.45
N LYS A 97 12.11 24.45 5.89
CA LYS A 97 11.89 24.78 4.46
C LYS A 97 12.10 26.26 4.17
N LYS A 98 11.83 27.16 5.11
CA LYS A 98 12.09 28.61 4.97
C LYS A 98 13.58 28.93 4.97
N ASP A 99 14.35 28.25 5.82
CA ASP A 99 15.79 28.49 5.98
C ASP A 99 16.64 27.71 4.95
N GLY A 100 16.11 26.61 4.42
CA GLY A 100 16.82 25.69 3.54
C GLY A 100 16.70 26.00 2.05
N TYR A 101 17.34 25.16 1.24
CA TYR A 101 17.14 25.16 -0.20
C TYR A 101 15.74 24.61 -0.53
N ARG A 102 15.12 25.12 -1.61
CA ARG A 102 13.75 24.71 -1.99
C ARG A 102 13.56 23.20 -2.11
N ASN A 103 14.59 22.48 -2.54
CA ASN A 103 14.59 21.03 -2.74
C ASN A 103 15.32 20.28 -1.63
N ASP A 104 15.49 20.90 -0.46
CA ASP A 104 15.99 20.19 0.70
C ASP A 104 14.92 19.19 1.19
N MET A 105 15.04 17.96 0.70
CA MET A 105 14.25 16.81 1.13
C MET A 105 14.61 16.36 2.56
N GLY A 106 15.65 16.94 3.16
CA GLY A 106 15.99 16.75 4.57
C GLY A 106 14.93 17.31 5.51
N CYS A 107 14.18 18.34 5.11
CA CYS A 107 13.10 18.88 5.94
C CYS A 107 11.88 17.95 6.01
N ASP A 108 11.67 17.09 5.02
CA ASP A 108 10.49 16.22 4.94
C ASP A 108 10.39 15.24 6.10
N ARG A 109 11.51 14.94 6.79
CA ARG A 109 11.56 14.13 8.02
C ARG A 109 10.64 14.66 9.14
N TYR A 110 10.43 15.98 9.18
CA TYR A 110 9.56 16.64 10.17
C TYR A 110 8.07 16.57 9.79
N ALA A 111 7.75 16.14 8.58
CA ALA A 111 6.39 16.00 8.06
C ALA A 111 6.01 14.53 7.76
N LEU A 112 6.89 13.57 8.09
CA LEU A 112 6.64 12.15 7.82
C LEU A 112 5.47 11.63 8.65
N ARG A 113 4.56 10.94 7.99
CA ARG A 113 3.43 10.24 8.60
C ARG A 113 3.24 8.89 7.92
N ARG A 114 2.75 7.92 8.69
CA ARG A 114 2.30 6.65 8.14
C ARG A 114 1.12 6.92 7.21
N ILE A 115 1.19 6.35 6.02
CA ILE A 115 0.09 6.35 5.06
C ILE A 115 -0.46 4.94 5.04
N GLU A 116 -1.57 4.74 5.73
CA GLU A 116 -2.32 3.48 5.72
C GLU A 116 -2.82 3.24 4.29
N GLN A 117 -2.48 2.06 3.75
CA GLN A 117 -3.00 1.65 2.46
C GLN A 117 -4.40 1.05 2.66
N PRO A 118 -5.43 1.55 1.99
CA PRO A 118 -6.76 0.94 2.09
C PRO A 118 -6.76 -0.47 1.50
N GLU A 119 -7.59 -1.34 2.08
CA GLU A 119 -7.93 -2.63 1.47
C GLU A 119 -9.13 -2.45 0.54
N TYR A 120 -9.11 -3.14 -0.60
CA TYR A 120 -10.16 -3.07 -1.61
C TYR A 120 -10.77 -4.44 -1.81
N TRP A 121 -11.72 -4.79 -0.96
CA TRP A 121 -12.40 -6.09 -1.03
C TRP A 121 -13.43 -6.12 -2.17
N PRO A 122 -13.42 -7.13 -3.05
CA PRO A 122 -14.32 -7.17 -4.21
C PRO A 122 -15.77 -7.52 -3.87
N TYR A 123 -16.01 -8.11 -2.69
CA TYR A 123 -17.33 -8.53 -2.23
C TYR A 123 -17.68 -7.80 -0.92
N PRO A 124 -18.36 -6.63 -0.99
CA PRO A 124 -18.61 -5.79 0.18
C PRO A 124 -19.55 -6.44 1.21
N ASP A 125 -20.35 -7.41 0.80
CA ASP A 125 -21.27 -8.14 1.68
C ASP A 125 -20.59 -9.26 2.47
N VAL A 126 -19.35 -9.61 2.13
CA VAL A 126 -18.57 -10.63 2.83
C VAL A 126 -17.87 -9.96 4.03
N PRO A 127 -18.06 -10.45 5.26
CA PRO A 127 -17.39 -9.89 6.43
C PRO A 127 -15.88 -9.82 6.25
N PRO A 128 -15.20 -8.76 6.73
CA PRO A 128 -13.75 -8.68 6.66
C PRO A 128 -13.10 -9.92 7.29
N MET A 129 -12.00 -10.39 6.70
CA MET A 129 -11.25 -11.49 7.27
C MET A 129 -10.75 -11.11 8.66
N LYS A 130 -10.68 -12.11 9.55
CA LYS A 130 -10.10 -11.94 10.88
C LYS A 130 -8.66 -12.42 10.85
N TRP A 131 -7.73 -11.50 11.03
CA TRP A 131 -6.33 -11.86 11.20
C TRP A 131 -6.13 -12.68 12.49
N PRO A 132 -5.20 -13.65 12.50
CA PRO A 132 -4.85 -14.36 13.73
C PRO A 132 -4.30 -13.41 14.79
N GLU A 133 -4.72 -13.64 16.03
CA GLU A 133 -4.22 -12.89 17.17
C GLU A 133 -2.75 -13.23 17.45
N PRO A 134 -1.95 -12.26 17.93
CA PRO A 134 -0.60 -12.52 18.37
C PRO A 134 -0.59 -13.44 19.61
N PRO A 135 0.49 -14.21 19.84
CA PRO A 135 0.61 -15.03 21.05
C PRO A 135 0.53 -14.20 22.33
N THR A 136 -0.14 -14.75 23.34
CA THR A 136 -0.23 -14.16 24.69
C THR A 136 0.30 -15.17 25.73
N PRO A 137 1.25 -14.78 26.61
CA PRO A 137 1.96 -13.50 26.65
C PRO A 137 2.89 -13.32 25.43
N SER A 138 3.21 -12.06 25.10
CA SER A 138 4.12 -11.76 23.98
C SER A 138 5.50 -12.37 24.21
N VAL A 139 6.23 -12.63 23.12
CA VAL A 139 7.61 -13.15 23.17
C VAL A 139 8.52 -12.24 24.00
N TYR A 140 8.33 -10.92 23.91
CA TYR A 140 9.07 -9.95 24.72
C TYR A 140 8.87 -10.17 26.22
N GLU A 141 7.62 -10.30 26.66
CA GLU A 141 7.29 -10.53 28.07
C GLU A 141 7.82 -11.89 28.57
N GLN A 142 7.82 -12.90 27.71
CA GLN A 142 8.42 -14.20 28.02
C GLN A 142 9.94 -14.09 28.22
N LEU A 143 10.63 -13.31 27.39
CA LEU A 143 12.07 -13.08 27.53
C LEU A 143 12.39 -12.25 28.77
N LYS A 144 11.62 -11.20 29.04
CA LYS A 144 11.81 -10.32 30.21
C LYS A 144 11.67 -11.07 31.54
N LYS A 145 10.86 -12.14 31.58
CA LYS A 145 10.77 -13.04 32.75
C LYS A 145 12.02 -13.90 32.95
N LYS A 146 12.76 -14.21 31.87
CA LYS A 146 13.95 -15.08 31.90
C LYS A 146 15.25 -14.29 32.00
N HIS A 147 15.26 -13.06 31.48
CA HIS A 147 16.44 -12.23 31.34
C HIS A 147 16.21 -10.86 31.97
N LEU A 148 17.16 -10.41 32.79
CA LEU A 148 17.12 -9.07 33.41
C LEU A 148 17.22 -7.95 32.35
N VAL A 149 17.94 -8.21 31.25
CA VAL A 149 18.09 -7.30 30.11
C VAL A 149 17.77 -8.07 28.83
N VAL A 150 16.81 -7.56 28.06
CA VAL A 150 16.45 -8.10 26.75
C VAL A 150 17.11 -7.23 25.68
N THR A 151 18.03 -7.80 24.90
CA THR A 151 18.62 -7.08 23.77
C THR A 151 17.71 -7.15 22.54
N ALA A 152 17.85 -6.19 21.62
CA ALA A 152 17.13 -6.21 20.34
C ALA A 152 17.42 -7.49 19.54
N LYS A 153 18.65 -8.01 19.61
CA LYS A 153 19.05 -9.24 18.92
C LYS A 153 18.33 -10.46 19.52
N ASP A 154 18.38 -10.64 20.84
CA ASP A 154 17.73 -11.77 21.51
C ASP A 154 16.23 -11.76 21.27
N TYR A 155 15.62 -10.57 21.29
CA TYR A 155 14.21 -10.42 21.01
C TYR A 155 13.86 -10.79 19.57
N PHE A 156 14.62 -10.28 18.60
CA PHE A 156 14.43 -10.60 17.19
C PHE A 156 14.58 -12.11 16.91
N GLU A 157 15.64 -12.75 17.42
CA GLU A 157 15.86 -14.19 17.27
C GLU A 157 14.73 -15.01 17.91
N ALA A 158 14.23 -14.59 19.06
CA ALA A 158 13.10 -15.24 19.71
C ALA A 158 11.79 -15.09 18.90
N LEU A 159 11.53 -13.92 18.31
CA LEU A 159 10.39 -13.72 17.41
C LEU A 159 10.50 -14.62 16.19
N CYS A 160 11.66 -14.65 15.54
CA CYS A 160 11.91 -15.52 14.39
C CYS A 160 11.70 -17.00 14.72
N LYS A 161 12.11 -17.44 15.91
CA LYS A 161 11.96 -18.84 16.34
C LYS A 161 10.52 -19.19 16.73
N ALA A 162 9.82 -18.28 17.40
CA ALA A 162 8.52 -18.56 18.00
C ALA A 162 7.35 -18.30 17.05
N GLU A 163 7.48 -17.32 16.15
CA GLU A 163 6.35 -16.76 15.43
C GLU A 163 6.54 -16.64 13.92
N ALA A 164 7.76 -16.50 13.41
CA ALA A 164 7.97 -16.44 11.97
C ALA A 164 7.71 -17.80 11.34
N GLY A 165 7.10 -17.80 10.15
CA GLY A 165 6.82 -19.02 9.43
C GLY A 165 5.71 -18.88 8.39
N GLU A 166 5.50 -19.99 7.68
CA GLU A 166 4.43 -20.17 6.71
C GLU A 166 3.43 -21.18 7.27
N PHE A 167 2.18 -20.75 7.36
CA PHE A 167 1.05 -21.53 7.88
C PHE A 167 0.09 -21.76 6.73
N VAL A 168 0.16 -22.94 6.10
CA VAL A 168 -0.70 -23.32 4.98
C VAL A 168 -1.85 -24.16 5.53
N PHE A 169 -3.04 -23.57 5.64
CA PHE A 169 -4.24 -24.27 6.08
C PHE A 169 -4.84 -25.10 4.94
N LYS A 170 -4.78 -24.57 3.72
CA LYS A 170 -5.27 -25.21 2.51
C LYS A 170 -4.42 -24.82 1.30
N ALA A 171 -3.84 -25.81 0.64
CA ALA A 171 -3.29 -25.62 -0.71
C ALA A 171 -4.40 -25.77 -1.75
N VAL A 172 -4.35 -24.96 -2.81
CA VAL A 172 -5.37 -24.95 -3.86
C VAL A 172 -4.70 -25.21 -5.21
N GLU A 173 -5.25 -26.15 -5.96
CA GLU A 173 -4.81 -26.52 -7.30
C GLU A 173 -5.63 -25.78 -8.36
N ASN A 174 -5.14 -25.70 -9.59
CA ASN A 174 -5.87 -25.20 -10.75
C ASN A 174 -6.34 -23.75 -10.57
N VAL A 175 -5.45 -22.87 -10.10
CA VAL A 175 -5.77 -21.45 -9.90
C VAL A 175 -5.43 -20.66 -11.17
N ASP A 176 -6.45 -20.10 -11.83
CA ASP A 176 -6.28 -19.29 -13.05
C ASP A 176 -5.56 -17.96 -12.77
N GLY A 177 -5.99 -17.25 -11.73
CA GLY A 177 -5.47 -15.92 -11.42
C GLY A 177 -5.65 -15.52 -9.97
N ILE A 178 -5.02 -14.41 -9.61
CA ILE A 178 -4.96 -13.88 -8.25
C ILE A 178 -5.34 -12.41 -8.20
N TYR A 179 -5.81 -11.95 -7.04
CA TYR A 179 -6.12 -10.55 -6.79
C TYR A 179 -5.27 -9.96 -5.64
N GLU A 180 -4.60 -8.82 -5.86
CA GLU A 180 -3.98 -8.04 -4.80
C GLU A 180 -5.03 -7.12 -4.17
N ILE A 181 -5.45 -7.44 -2.94
CA ILE A 181 -6.51 -6.72 -2.24
C ILE A 181 -6.04 -5.35 -1.75
N ARG A 182 -4.76 -5.25 -1.37
CA ARG A 182 -4.16 -4.08 -0.74
C ARG A 182 -2.87 -3.69 -1.45
N PRO A 183 -2.91 -2.94 -2.56
CA PRO A 183 -1.70 -2.48 -3.22
C PRO A 183 -0.87 -1.60 -2.30
N SER A 184 0.44 -1.79 -2.33
CA SER A 184 1.36 -0.91 -1.61
C SER A 184 1.70 0.31 -2.47
N ARG A 185 2.05 1.43 -1.85
CA ARG A 185 2.68 2.53 -2.58
C ARG A 185 4.19 2.43 -2.50
N ARG A 186 4.86 3.14 -3.39
CA ARG A 186 6.29 3.36 -3.25
C ARG A 186 6.61 4.14 -1.97
N SER A 187 7.50 3.57 -1.17
CA SER A 187 8.11 4.24 -0.03
C SER A 187 9.25 5.15 -0.49
N THR A 188 9.43 6.27 0.20
CA THR A 188 10.55 7.20 0.00
C THR A 188 11.74 6.80 0.87
N ASP A 189 12.94 7.23 0.50
CA ASP A 189 14.16 7.00 1.29
C ASP A 189 14.01 7.52 2.73
N ARG A 190 13.27 8.62 2.93
CA ARG A 190 13.01 9.18 4.26
C ARG A 190 12.13 8.29 5.11
N GLU A 191 11.18 7.59 4.50
CA GLU A 191 10.34 6.62 5.19
C GLU A 191 11.14 5.36 5.55
N PHE A 192 12.04 4.91 4.68
CA PHE A 192 12.99 3.83 5.02
C PHE A 192 13.93 4.20 6.16
N GLN A 193 14.25 5.50 6.33
CA GLN A 193 15.13 6.00 7.39
C GLN A 193 14.39 6.36 8.69
N ASP A 194 13.07 6.23 8.72
CA ASP A 194 12.25 6.54 9.89
C ASP A 194 11.74 5.26 10.55
N ARG A 195 11.79 5.24 11.88
CA ARG A 195 11.47 4.07 12.68
C ARG A 195 10.00 3.64 12.60
N TYR A 196 9.07 4.57 12.40
CA TYR A 196 7.64 4.35 12.67
C TYR A 196 6.75 4.40 11.43
N VAL A 197 7.04 5.26 10.46
CA VAL A 197 6.07 5.58 9.38
C VAL A 197 5.84 4.47 8.37
N LEU A 198 6.78 3.54 8.21
CA LEU A 198 6.54 2.36 7.38
C LEU A 198 5.73 1.34 8.16
N GLU A 199 4.49 1.12 7.73
CA GLU A 199 3.60 0.09 8.27
C GLU A 199 4.27 -1.29 8.16
N ASP A 200 4.72 -1.65 6.96
CA ASP A 200 5.35 -2.93 6.66
C ASP A 200 6.72 -2.73 5.99
N PRO A 201 7.79 -2.54 6.78
CA PRO A 201 9.13 -2.36 6.25
C PRO A 201 9.68 -3.64 5.61
N TRP A 202 9.19 -4.83 5.98
CA TRP A 202 9.66 -6.07 5.39
C TRP A 202 9.27 -6.15 3.91
N ASN A 203 7.99 -5.93 3.62
CA ASN A 203 7.50 -5.89 2.24
C ASN A 203 8.07 -4.68 1.49
N ALA A 204 8.32 -3.54 2.16
CA ALA A 204 8.93 -2.38 1.51
C ALA A 204 10.42 -2.58 1.17
N ALA A 205 11.20 -3.23 2.04
CA ALA A 205 12.66 -3.30 1.97
C ALA A 205 13.20 -4.54 1.24
N SER A 206 12.47 -5.66 1.27
CA SER A 206 12.90 -6.85 0.55
C SER A 206 12.94 -6.52 -0.95
N SER A 207 14.16 -6.39 -1.46
CA SER A 207 14.55 -5.71 -2.71
C SER A 207 13.91 -6.30 -3.98
N GLY A 208 13.19 -7.41 -3.85
CA GLY A 208 12.30 -7.95 -4.86
C GLY A 208 11.09 -7.06 -5.14
N TRP A 209 10.60 -6.24 -4.20
CA TRP A 209 9.24 -5.69 -4.24
C TRP A 209 9.02 -4.28 -4.82
N ARG A 210 9.83 -3.87 -5.81
CA ARG A 210 9.32 -2.88 -6.79
C ARG A 210 8.00 -3.34 -7.47
N ILE A 211 7.65 -4.62 -7.30
CA ILE A 211 6.47 -5.34 -7.81
C ILE A 211 5.16 -4.89 -7.16
N PHE A 212 5.12 -4.56 -5.86
CA PHE A 212 3.87 -4.18 -5.17
C PHE A 212 3.69 -2.66 -5.08
N GLN A 213 4.66 -1.87 -5.52
CA GLN A 213 4.64 -0.42 -5.38
C GLN A 213 3.93 0.23 -6.56
N THR A 214 2.80 0.88 -6.31
CA THR A 214 2.06 1.66 -7.31
C THR A 214 2.96 2.73 -7.97
N GLY A 215 2.81 2.91 -9.29
CA GLY A 215 3.64 3.81 -10.12
C GLY A 215 3.63 3.44 -11.62
N TRP A 216 4.32 4.22 -12.46
CA TRP A 216 4.28 4.08 -13.94
C TRP A 216 4.70 2.70 -14.49
N LYS A 217 5.44 1.90 -13.70
CA LYS A 217 5.89 0.54 -14.06
C LYS A 217 5.36 -0.55 -13.12
N TYR A 218 4.34 -0.23 -12.34
CA TYR A 218 3.77 -1.15 -11.35
C TYR A 218 3.20 -2.40 -12.04
N TRP A 219 2.37 -2.22 -13.06
CA TRP A 219 1.78 -3.33 -13.82
C TRP A 219 2.84 -4.19 -14.52
N ASP A 220 3.94 -3.57 -14.96
CA ASP A 220 5.06 -4.28 -15.55
C ASP A 220 5.74 -5.21 -14.54
N SER A 221 5.84 -4.77 -13.28
CA SER A 221 6.51 -5.51 -12.21
C SER A 221 5.59 -6.58 -11.64
N PHE A 222 4.33 -6.24 -11.34
CA PHE A 222 3.28 -7.15 -10.84
C PHE A 222 3.00 -8.28 -11.85
N GLY A 223 2.71 -7.91 -13.10
CA GLY A 223 2.53 -8.86 -14.19
C GLY A 223 3.80 -9.66 -14.47
N GLY A 224 4.97 -9.04 -14.35
CA GLY A 224 6.27 -9.71 -14.48
C GLY A 224 6.49 -10.89 -13.53
N GLN A 225 5.80 -10.94 -12.38
CA GLN A 225 6.05 -11.93 -11.32
C GLN A 225 5.00 -13.02 -11.24
N PHE A 226 3.75 -12.68 -11.56
CA PHE A 226 2.63 -13.60 -11.47
C PHE A 226 2.17 -14.11 -12.84
N VAL A 227 2.40 -13.32 -13.89
CA VAL A 227 1.88 -13.62 -15.24
C VAL A 227 3.00 -13.93 -16.24
N GLN A 228 4.10 -13.18 -16.30
CA GLN A 228 5.16 -13.39 -17.30
C GLN A 228 5.76 -14.81 -17.20
N PRO A 229 5.81 -15.60 -18.30
CA PRO A 229 6.03 -17.05 -18.24
C PRO A 229 7.24 -17.57 -17.44
N ASN A 230 8.34 -16.82 -17.35
CA ASN A 230 9.52 -17.32 -16.63
C ASN A 230 9.45 -17.17 -15.10
N HIS A 231 8.60 -16.27 -14.61
CA HIS A 231 8.44 -16.03 -13.17
C HIS A 231 7.03 -16.40 -12.72
N GLY A 232 6.05 -15.92 -13.49
CA GLY A 232 4.63 -16.09 -13.27
C GLY A 232 4.11 -17.40 -13.84
N LYS A 233 3.23 -18.04 -13.09
CA LYS A 233 2.55 -19.26 -13.51
C LYS A 233 1.04 -19.08 -13.69
N PHE A 234 0.48 -17.97 -13.22
CA PHE A 234 -0.93 -17.65 -13.40
C PHE A 234 -1.22 -17.17 -14.83
N ASP A 235 -2.47 -17.34 -15.24
CA ASP A 235 -3.00 -16.87 -16.51
C ASP A 235 -3.19 -15.35 -16.48
N PHE A 236 -3.62 -14.84 -15.33
CA PHE A 236 -3.79 -13.42 -15.07
C PHE A 236 -3.56 -13.06 -13.60
N SER A 237 -3.42 -11.76 -13.34
CA SER A 237 -3.38 -11.17 -12.01
C SER A 237 -4.16 -9.86 -12.02
N GLU A 238 -4.87 -9.58 -10.94
CA GLU A 238 -5.75 -8.43 -10.79
C GLU A 238 -5.36 -7.58 -9.58
N THR A 239 -5.63 -6.29 -9.66
CA THR A 239 -5.37 -5.33 -8.58
C THR A 239 -6.23 -4.10 -8.77
N PRO A 240 -6.73 -3.45 -7.71
CA PRO A 240 -7.50 -2.23 -7.83
C PRO A 240 -6.63 -1.11 -8.40
N MET A 241 -7.23 -0.24 -9.21
CA MET A 241 -6.55 0.94 -9.71
C MET A 241 -6.53 2.02 -8.61
N THR A 242 -5.34 2.37 -8.11
CA THR A 242 -5.17 3.36 -7.03
C THR A 242 -4.94 4.78 -7.53
N THR A 243 -4.86 5.00 -8.84
CA THR A 243 -4.67 6.32 -9.43
C THR A 243 -6.00 7.03 -9.64
N GLY A 244 -6.38 7.93 -8.71
CA GLY A 244 -7.55 8.81 -8.84
C GLY A 244 -8.30 9.04 -7.52
N GLU A 245 -9.04 10.17 -7.41
CA GLU A 245 -9.79 10.57 -6.21
C GLU A 245 -11.04 9.73 -5.91
N LYS A 246 -11.48 8.87 -6.84
CA LYS A 246 -12.63 7.99 -6.63
C LYS A 246 -12.12 6.58 -6.30
N PHE A 247 -12.59 6.04 -5.18
CA PHE A 247 -12.54 4.60 -4.81
C PHE A 247 -12.50 3.71 -6.05
N PRO A 248 -11.73 2.60 -6.09
CA PRO A 248 -11.37 1.93 -7.33
C PRO A 248 -12.63 1.46 -8.05
N SER A 249 -13.10 2.28 -8.97
CA SER A 249 -14.20 1.96 -9.88
C SER A 249 -13.75 0.98 -10.96
N ARG A 250 -12.46 0.63 -10.96
CA ARG A 250 -11.78 -0.11 -12.01
C ARG A 250 -10.73 -1.02 -11.40
N ILE A 251 -10.73 -2.25 -11.88
CA ILE A 251 -9.71 -3.26 -11.61
C ILE A 251 -8.78 -3.31 -12.82
N VAL A 252 -7.48 -3.40 -12.58
CA VAL A 252 -6.51 -3.66 -13.64
C VAL A 252 -6.33 -5.16 -13.74
N HIS A 253 -6.69 -5.72 -14.90
CA HIS A 253 -6.54 -7.12 -15.25
C HIS A 253 -5.29 -7.28 -16.11
N VAL A 254 -4.27 -7.90 -15.54
CA VAL A 254 -2.96 -8.12 -16.16
C VAL A 254 -2.89 -9.57 -16.64
N TYR A 255 -2.56 -9.81 -17.91
CA TYR A 255 -2.69 -11.12 -18.55
C TYR A 255 -1.61 -11.34 -19.62
N ARG A 256 -1.42 -12.60 -20.04
CA ARG A 256 -0.52 -12.93 -21.16
C ARG A 256 -1.16 -12.56 -22.49
N ASN A 257 -0.45 -11.82 -23.32
CA ASN A 257 -0.80 -11.55 -24.71
C ASN A 257 0.43 -11.69 -25.60
N THR A 258 0.56 -12.86 -26.23
CA THR A 258 1.68 -13.17 -27.13
C THR A 258 1.65 -12.35 -28.42
N ASP A 259 0.48 -11.83 -28.80
CA ASP A 259 0.33 -11.00 -30.00
C ASP A 259 0.66 -9.53 -29.70
N SER A 260 0.56 -9.12 -28.44
CA SER A 260 1.01 -7.82 -27.94
C SER A 260 2.47 -7.86 -27.54
N VAL A 261 3.34 -8.28 -28.46
CA VAL A 261 4.78 -8.12 -28.25
C VAL A 261 5.07 -6.63 -28.29
N SER A 262 5.23 -6.03 -27.12
CA SER A 262 5.57 -4.61 -26.93
C SER A 262 6.92 -4.20 -27.56
N GLY A 263 7.62 -5.12 -28.24
CA GLY A 263 9.01 -5.03 -28.66
C GLY A 263 10.00 -5.09 -27.48
N ARG A 264 9.51 -5.10 -26.23
CA ARG A 264 10.35 -5.14 -25.04
C ARG A 264 10.82 -6.55 -24.77
N THR A 265 12.07 -6.67 -24.34
CA THR A 265 12.63 -7.89 -23.77
C THR A 265 12.94 -7.67 -22.30
N ILE A 266 12.90 -8.76 -21.54
CA ILE A 266 13.33 -8.79 -20.15
C ILE A 266 14.41 -9.83 -19.96
N THR A 267 15.27 -9.59 -18.98
CA THR A 267 16.25 -10.59 -18.55
C THR A 267 15.56 -11.64 -17.71
N SER A 268 15.84 -12.90 -18.01
CA SER A 268 15.26 -14.06 -17.37
C SER A 268 16.31 -15.13 -17.13
N VAL A 269 16.08 -16.05 -16.19
CA VAL A 269 16.95 -17.20 -15.96
C VAL A 269 16.29 -18.44 -16.53
N LEU A 270 16.85 -19.02 -17.59
CA LEU A 270 16.44 -20.32 -18.14
C LEU A 270 17.59 -21.31 -17.99
N ASN A 271 17.35 -22.44 -17.32
CA ASN A 271 18.37 -23.47 -17.06
C ASN A 271 19.67 -22.89 -16.44
N GLY A 272 19.52 -21.96 -15.49
CA GLY A 272 20.64 -21.31 -14.80
C GLY A 272 21.38 -20.25 -15.63
N LYS A 273 20.95 -19.93 -16.86
CA LYS A 273 21.56 -18.90 -17.71
C LYS A 273 20.66 -17.69 -17.85
N PHE A 274 21.27 -16.50 -17.77
CA PHE A 274 20.58 -15.25 -18.10
C PHE A 274 20.34 -15.16 -19.61
N VAL A 275 19.09 -14.96 -20.00
CA VAL A 275 18.64 -14.83 -21.38
C VAL A 275 17.67 -13.67 -21.51
N GLN A 276 17.62 -13.03 -22.68
CA GLN A 276 16.56 -12.07 -23.00
C GLN A 276 15.35 -12.82 -23.54
N VAL A 277 14.19 -12.61 -22.94
CA VAL A 277 12.91 -13.17 -23.42
C VAL A 277 11.93 -12.04 -23.74
N PRO A 278 11.02 -12.22 -24.71
CA PRO A 278 9.98 -11.25 -24.98
C PRO A 278 9.12 -10.98 -23.74
N TYR A 279 8.82 -9.71 -23.50
CA TYR A 279 7.82 -9.31 -22.51
C TYR A 279 6.43 -9.39 -23.14
N VAL A 280 5.62 -10.33 -22.66
CA VAL A 280 4.32 -10.72 -23.26
C VAL A 280 3.14 -10.42 -22.34
N VAL A 281 3.33 -9.56 -21.34
CA VAL A 281 2.26 -9.17 -20.43
C VAL A 281 1.57 -7.92 -20.97
N ALA A 282 0.25 -7.99 -21.06
CA ALA A 282 -0.63 -6.87 -21.35
C ALA A 282 -1.56 -6.61 -20.16
N TRP A 283 -2.28 -5.50 -20.20
CA TRP A 283 -3.29 -5.18 -19.20
C TRP A 283 -4.51 -4.51 -19.84
N LYS A 284 -5.65 -4.64 -19.18
CA LYS A 284 -6.89 -3.93 -19.50
C LYS A 284 -7.63 -3.57 -18.22
N GLU A 285 -8.50 -2.57 -18.29
CA GLU A 285 -9.42 -2.27 -17.20
C GLU A 285 -10.63 -3.21 -17.27
N VAL A 286 -11.07 -3.72 -16.13
CA VAL A 286 -12.29 -4.52 -15.98
C VAL A 286 -13.14 -3.96 -14.84
N GLY A 287 -14.45 -4.19 -14.93
CA GLY A 287 -15.40 -3.68 -13.93
C GLY A 287 -15.48 -4.50 -12.65
N ASN A 288 -15.11 -5.79 -12.70
CA ASN A 288 -15.20 -6.71 -11.56
C ASN A 288 -13.97 -7.61 -11.49
N VAL A 289 -13.62 -8.04 -10.29
CA VAL A 289 -12.59 -9.06 -10.05
C VAL A 289 -13.09 -10.41 -10.57
N SER A 290 -12.24 -11.12 -11.31
CA SER A 290 -12.50 -12.46 -11.84
C SER A 290 -11.71 -13.56 -11.13
N ALA A 291 -10.66 -13.21 -10.38
CA ALA A 291 -9.96 -14.15 -9.52
C ALA A 291 -10.86 -14.69 -8.39
N ASN A 292 -10.67 -15.97 -8.03
CA ASN A 292 -11.33 -16.61 -6.88
C ASN A 292 -10.54 -16.44 -5.57
N PHE A 293 -9.24 -16.17 -5.70
CA PHE A 293 -8.30 -16.04 -4.59
C PHE A 293 -7.58 -14.71 -4.67
N GLY A 294 -7.22 -14.18 -3.52
CA GLY A 294 -6.42 -12.98 -3.42
C GLY A 294 -5.44 -13.05 -2.28
N PHE A 295 -4.64 -12.01 -2.16
CA PHE A 295 -3.75 -11.83 -1.03
C PHE A 295 -3.79 -10.38 -0.55
N THR A 296 -3.55 -10.21 0.74
CA THR A 296 -3.44 -8.92 1.42
C THR A 296 -2.33 -8.99 2.44
N TRP A 297 -1.86 -7.84 2.92
CA TRP A 297 -0.79 -7.76 3.89
C TRP A 297 -1.08 -6.70 4.95
N ARG A 298 -0.40 -6.83 6.09
CA ARG A 298 -0.34 -5.78 7.11
C ARG A 298 1.01 -5.78 7.81
N GLY A 299 1.38 -4.62 8.32
CA GLY A 299 2.41 -4.51 9.33
C GLY A 299 1.93 -5.07 10.67
N ILE A 300 2.82 -5.73 11.42
CA ILE A 300 2.56 -6.10 12.80
C ILE A 300 2.93 -4.92 13.69
N GLN A 301 1.98 -4.52 14.54
CA GLN A 301 2.15 -3.43 15.48
C GLN A 301 2.08 -3.98 16.91
N ARG A 302 3.19 -3.83 17.64
CA ARG A 302 3.33 -4.30 19.02
C ARG A 302 4.19 -3.33 19.81
N PRO A 303 4.01 -3.28 21.15
CA PRO A 303 4.95 -2.60 22.02
C PRO A 303 6.37 -3.12 21.80
N HIS A 304 7.36 -2.25 21.93
CA HIS A 304 8.80 -2.54 21.89
C HIS A 304 9.44 -2.95 20.55
N ASP A 305 8.69 -3.47 19.57
CA ASP A 305 9.25 -3.89 18.27
C ASP A 305 10.04 -2.73 17.63
N ARG A 306 9.37 -1.59 17.42
CA ARG A 306 9.97 -0.41 16.79
C ARG A 306 11.05 0.25 17.64
N GLU A 307 10.92 0.23 18.96
CA GLU A 307 11.95 0.72 19.91
C GLU A 307 13.25 -0.11 19.78
N MET A 308 13.11 -1.39 19.46
CA MET A 308 14.20 -2.35 19.25
C MET A 308 14.61 -2.46 17.77
N ASN A 309 14.17 -1.55 16.90
CA ASN A 309 14.45 -1.55 15.45
C ASN A 309 14.00 -2.84 14.74
N ILE A 310 12.91 -3.44 15.21
CA ILE A 310 12.27 -4.63 14.64
C ILE A 310 10.93 -4.23 14.03
N ALA A 311 10.57 -4.84 12.92
CA ALA A 311 9.23 -4.74 12.36
C ALA A 311 8.74 -6.10 11.91
N GLY A 312 7.47 -6.40 12.17
CA GLY A 312 6.82 -7.61 11.68
C GLY A 312 5.92 -7.34 10.48
N SER A 313 5.69 -8.38 9.69
CA SER A 313 4.81 -8.37 8.52
C SER A 313 4.00 -9.65 8.47
N GLU A 314 2.75 -9.53 8.03
CA GLU A 314 1.90 -10.67 7.71
C GLU A 314 1.38 -10.55 6.29
N LEU A 315 1.50 -11.64 5.54
CA LEU A 315 0.88 -11.83 4.22
C LEU A 315 -0.18 -12.94 4.35
N ALA A 316 -1.43 -12.60 4.11
CA ALA A 316 -2.53 -13.57 4.07
C ALA A 316 -2.92 -13.85 2.63
N ILE A 317 -3.20 -15.11 2.34
CA ILE A 317 -3.85 -15.57 1.11
C ILE A 317 -5.27 -15.99 1.49
N VAL A 318 -6.25 -15.53 0.72
CA VAL A 318 -7.67 -15.68 1.04
C VAL A 318 -8.48 -16.22 -0.13
N ALA A 319 -9.54 -16.95 0.18
CA ALA A 319 -10.64 -17.19 -0.75
C ALA A 319 -11.56 -15.96 -0.75
N LEU A 320 -11.70 -15.28 -1.88
CA LEU A 320 -12.35 -13.97 -1.92
C LEU A 320 -13.85 -14.06 -1.61
N ALA A 321 -14.54 -15.10 -2.10
CA ALA A 321 -15.98 -15.25 -1.89
C ALA A 321 -16.39 -15.43 -0.42
N SER A 322 -15.47 -15.87 0.44
CA SER A 322 -15.73 -16.13 1.87
C SER A 322 -14.86 -15.30 2.82
N ASN A 323 -13.85 -14.59 2.31
CA ASN A 323 -12.76 -13.98 3.08
C ASN A 323 -12.07 -14.96 4.05
N GLU A 324 -12.08 -16.26 3.74
CA GLU A 324 -11.40 -17.29 4.52
C GLU A 324 -9.89 -17.24 4.25
N ILE A 325 -9.09 -17.16 5.30
CA ILE A 325 -7.62 -17.26 5.22
C ILE A 325 -7.25 -18.71 4.92
N ILE A 326 -6.69 -18.96 3.73
CA ILE A 326 -6.22 -20.28 3.31
C ILE A 326 -4.74 -20.49 3.61
N ALA A 327 -3.97 -19.41 3.71
CA ALA A 327 -2.62 -19.45 4.22
C ALA A 327 -2.20 -18.10 4.81
N LEU A 328 -1.28 -18.14 5.77
CA LEU A 328 -0.65 -16.97 6.37
C LEU A 328 0.86 -17.15 6.33
N ARG A 329 1.59 -16.11 5.98
CA ARG A 329 3.02 -16.00 6.26
C ARG A 329 3.24 -14.86 7.24
N ARG A 330 3.99 -15.14 8.30
CA ARG A 330 4.47 -14.14 9.27
C ARG A 330 5.98 -14.07 9.20
N ASP A 331 6.51 -12.87 9.16
CA ASP A 331 7.95 -12.64 9.12
C ASP A 331 8.33 -11.39 9.93
N PHE A 332 9.59 -11.28 10.30
CA PHE A 332 10.13 -10.12 11.00
C PHE A 332 11.43 -9.68 10.34
N VAL A 333 11.69 -8.38 10.40
CA VAL A 333 12.96 -7.77 10.02
C VAL A 333 13.55 -6.99 11.18
N GLN A 334 14.87 -6.97 11.25
CA GLN A 334 15.63 -6.11 12.15
C GLN A 334 16.58 -5.24 11.34
N THR A 335 16.56 -3.94 11.59
CA THR A 335 17.58 -3.04 11.04
C THR A 335 18.67 -2.75 12.06
N GLY A 336 19.90 -2.67 11.57
CA GLY A 336 21.07 -2.29 12.37
C GLY A 336 21.14 -0.79 12.61
N LYS A 337 22.14 -0.36 13.41
CA LYS A 337 22.41 1.07 13.63
C LYS A 337 23.07 1.69 12.39
N SER A 338 22.30 2.43 11.59
CA SER A 338 22.84 3.20 10.46
C SER A 338 23.43 4.53 10.94
N ARG A 339 24.72 4.77 10.67
CA ARG A 339 25.42 6.00 11.12
C ARG A 339 24.92 7.28 10.47
N ASN A 340 24.28 7.17 9.30
CA ASN A 340 23.90 8.31 8.46
C ASN A 340 22.39 8.60 8.49
N THR A 341 21.66 8.06 9.46
CA THR A 341 20.22 8.31 9.60
C THR A 341 19.90 8.85 10.99
N PRO A 342 19.01 9.85 11.14
CA PRO A 342 18.74 10.46 12.44
C PRO A 342 18.25 9.48 13.50
N ALA A 343 17.48 8.47 13.10
CA ALA A 343 16.94 7.43 13.98
C ALA A 343 17.92 6.25 14.20
N GLY A 344 19.04 6.22 13.48
CA GLY A 344 19.89 5.04 13.39
C GLY A 344 19.23 3.85 12.68
N VAL A 345 18.14 4.07 11.95
CA VAL A 345 17.32 3.06 11.26
C VAL A 345 17.52 3.20 9.75
N ASN A 346 17.69 2.10 9.03
CA ASN A 346 17.43 2.04 7.59
C ASN A 346 16.78 0.70 7.25
N TRP A 347 15.48 0.73 6.96
CA TRP A 347 14.73 -0.48 6.66
C TRP A 347 15.18 -1.15 5.36
N GLU A 348 15.71 -0.41 4.39
CA GLU A 348 16.20 -0.96 3.10
C GLU A 348 17.27 -2.05 3.29
N THR A 349 18.06 -1.94 4.37
CA THR A 349 19.13 -2.89 4.72
C THR A 349 18.74 -3.80 5.89
N ALA A 350 17.45 -3.90 6.22
CA ALA A 350 17.00 -4.72 7.33
C ALA A 350 17.18 -6.22 7.02
N ALA A 351 17.61 -6.99 8.02
CA ALA A 351 17.81 -8.42 7.92
C ALA A 351 16.51 -9.14 8.36
N PRO A 352 15.91 -9.97 7.50
CA PRO A 352 14.78 -10.82 7.86
C PRO A 352 15.16 -12.05 8.66
N CYS A 353 14.14 -12.72 9.21
CA CYS A 353 14.28 -14.08 9.69
C CYS A 353 14.81 -15.00 8.57
N GLY A 354 15.75 -15.87 8.92
CA GLY A 354 16.29 -16.86 7.97
C GLY A 354 17.29 -16.31 6.93
N TRP A 355 17.72 -15.05 7.04
CA TRP A 355 18.80 -14.51 6.20
C TRP A 355 20.05 -15.42 6.24
N PRO A 356 20.70 -15.70 5.08
CA PRO A 356 20.50 -15.10 3.75
C PRO A 356 19.43 -15.79 2.88
N ASN A 357 18.76 -16.84 3.35
CA ASN A 357 17.81 -17.62 2.56
C ASN A 357 16.42 -16.99 2.55
N ILE A 358 16.28 -15.85 1.88
CA ILE A 358 15.00 -15.14 1.77
C ILE A 358 14.06 -15.87 0.82
N VAL A 359 12.91 -16.29 1.33
CA VAL A 359 11.78 -16.69 0.49
C VAL A 359 11.02 -15.44 0.06
N LEU A 360 10.86 -15.23 -1.24
CA LEU A 360 10.03 -14.14 -1.75
C LEU A 360 8.54 -14.42 -1.45
N PRO A 361 7.74 -13.42 -1.06
CA PRO A 361 6.30 -13.58 -0.90
C PRO A 361 5.58 -14.15 -2.15
N SER A 362 6.07 -13.87 -3.37
CA SER A 362 5.53 -14.49 -4.59
C SER A 362 5.76 -16.01 -4.64
N ALA A 363 6.89 -16.49 -4.09
CA ALA A 363 7.15 -17.92 -3.97
C ALA A 363 6.20 -18.58 -2.97
N PHE A 364 5.88 -17.91 -1.87
CA PHE A 364 4.85 -18.37 -0.93
C PHE A 364 3.47 -18.43 -1.59
N ILE A 365 3.08 -17.40 -2.35
CA ILE A 365 1.83 -17.39 -3.12
C ILE A 365 1.78 -18.56 -4.11
N HIS A 366 2.81 -18.77 -4.93
CA HIS A 366 2.88 -19.89 -5.87
C HIS A 366 2.90 -21.27 -5.21
N LYS A 367 3.41 -21.37 -3.97
CA LYS A 367 3.40 -22.61 -3.18
C LYS A 367 1.99 -22.98 -2.73
N VAL A 368 1.17 -21.98 -2.35
CA VAL A 368 -0.19 -22.17 -1.82
C VAL A 368 -1.23 -22.26 -2.93
N LEU A 369 -1.17 -21.32 -3.88
CA LEU A 369 -2.04 -21.21 -5.05
C LEU A 369 -1.30 -21.77 -6.25
N LYS A 370 -1.53 -23.04 -6.55
CA LYS A 370 -0.88 -23.75 -7.64
C LYS A 370 -1.65 -23.51 -8.93
N PRO A 371 -1.05 -22.86 -9.93
CA PRO A 371 -1.73 -22.61 -11.19
C PRO A 371 -1.90 -23.88 -12.00
N HIS A 372 -2.71 -23.80 -13.06
CA HIS A 372 -2.82 -24.90 -14.02
C HIS A 372 -1.45 -25.36 -14.52
N ALA A 373 -1.23 -26.67 -14.53
CA ALA A 373 -0.12 -27.26 -15.25
C ALA A 373 -0.34 -26.98 -16.74
N ARG A 374 0.50 -26.12 -17.33
CA ARG A 374 0.50 -25.82 -18.75
C ARG A 374 1.49 -26.71 -19.50
#